data_AF-A0A7J3TUL9-F1
#
_entry.id   AF-A0A7J3TUL9-F1
#
_cell.length_a   1.000
_cell.length_b   1.000
_cell.length_c   1.000
_cell.angle_alpha   90.00
_cell.angle_beta   90.00
_cell.angle_gamma   90.00
#
_symmetry.space_group_name_H-M   'P 1'
#
loop_
_entity.id
_entity.type
_entity.pdbx_description
1 polymer ?
#
loop_
_entity_poly.entity_id
_entity_poly.type
_entity_poly.pdbx_seq_one_letter_code
_entity_poly.pdbx_strand_id
1 'polypeptide(L)' 'VKWLKPKLIAEIKFLEFTKDNELRAPVFLRFRFDKKPEECTLP' A
#
# COMPACT_ATOMS: atom_id res chain seq x y z
N VAL A 1 19.63 -3.11 -5.80
CA VAL A 1 18.36 -2.98 -5.04
C VAL A 1 18.62 -2.07 -3.85
N LYS A 2 17.70 -1.16 -3.48
CA LYS A 2 17.88 -0.26 -2.34
C LYS A 2 16.69 -0.38 -1.39
N TRP A 3 16.96 -0.83 -0.18
CA TRP A 3 15.95 -0.89 0.88
C TRP A 3 15.71 0.49 1.47
N LEU A 4 14.46 0.76 1.84
CA LEU A 4 14.04 1.99 2.49
C LEU A 4 13.35 1.66 3.81
N LYS A 5 13.41 2.61 4.76
CA LYS A 5 12.61 2.51 5.98
C LYS A 5 11.12 2.66 5.61
N PRO A 6 10.20 1.84 6.17
CA PRO A 6 8.78 1.85 5.82
C PRO A 6 8.07 3.07 6.45
N LYS A 7 8.27 4.24 5.86
CA LYS A 7 7.70 5.52 6.33
C LYS A 7 6.80 6.21 5.31
N LEU A 8 6.79 5.73 4.07
CA LEU A 8 6.05 6.35 2.97
C LEU A 8 4.77 5.58 2.71
N ILE A 9 3.64 6.27 2.74
CA ILE A 9 2.33 5.69 2.54
C ILE A 9 1.81 6.07 1.16
N ALA A 10 1.22 5.11 0.46
CA ALA A 10 0.63 5.31 -0.84
C ALA A 10 -0.82 4.83 -0.85
N GLU A 11 -1.64 5.54 -1.62
CA GLU A 11 -3.00 5.15 -1.95
C GLU A 11 -2.95 4.34 -3.26
N ILE A 12 -3.44 3.11 -3.20
CA ILE A 12 -3.41 2.15 -4.30
C ILE A 12 -4.83 1.75 -4.65
N LYS A 13 -5.19 1.81 -5.94
CA LYS A 13 -6.41 1.20 -6.46
C LYS A 13 -6.11 -0.22 -6.93
N PHE A 14 -6.96 -1.18 -6.60
CA PHE A 14 -6.78 -2.58 -6.98
C PHE A 14 -8.14 -3.24 -7.22
N LEU A 15 -8.15 -4.44 -7.81
CA LEU A 15 -9.40 -5.16 -8.13
C LEU A 15 -9.92 -5.98 -6.94
N GLU A 16 -9.06 -6.81 -6.35
CA GLU A 16 -9.38 -7.70 -5.23
C GLU A 16 -8.10 -8.09 -4.48
N PHE A 17 -8.25 -8.59 -3.25
CA PHE A 17 -7.18 -9.32 -2.58
C PHE A 17 -7.10 -10.75 -3.13
N THR A 18 -5.90 -11.24 -3.44
CA THR A 18 -5.69 -12.64 -3.79
C THR A 18 -5.82 -13.54 -2.55
N LYS A 19 -5.84 -14.86 -2.76
CA LYS A 19 -5.83 -15.83 -1.65
C LYS A 19 -4.59 -15.70 -0.75
N ASP A 20 -3.50 -15.15 -1.29
CA ASP A 20 -2.23 -14.91 -0.60
C ASP A 20 -2.13 -13.48 -0.02
N ASN A 21 -3.26 -12.74 0.04
CA ASN A 21 -3.36 -11.36 0.53
C ASN A 21 -2.55 -10.32 -0.29
N GLU A 22 -2.35 -10.57 -1.58
CA GLU A 22 -1.73 -9.60 -2.49
C GLU A 22 -2.79 -8.75 -3.20
N LEU A 23 -2.39 -7.58 -3.70
CA LEU A 23 -3.28 -6.70 -4.48
C LEU A 23 -3.31 -7.14 -5.94
N ARG A 24 -4.49 -7.53 -6.47
CA ARG A 24 -4.63 -7.87 -7.90
C ARG A 24 -4.73 -6.60 -8.75
N ALA A 25 -3.86 -6.52 -9.77
CA ALA A 25 -3.75 -5.39 -10.71
C ALA A 25 -3.67 -4.01 -10.02
N PRO A 26 -2.63 -3.79 -9.19
CA PRO A 26 -2.51 -2.55 -8.42
C PRO A 26 -2.11 -1.37 -9.31
N VAL A 27 -2.75 -0.23 -9.07
CA VAL A 27 -2.46 1.05 -9.72
C VAL A 27 -2.12 2.06 -8.63
N PHE A 28 -0.93 2.65 -8.73
CA PHE A 28 -0.53 3.76 -7.88
C PHE A 28 -1.40 4.98 -8.18
N LEU A 29 -1.99 5.58 -7.15
CA LEU A 29 -2.74 6.82 -7.28
C LEU A 29 -1.90 8.02 -6.83
N ARG A 30 -1.47 8.00 -5.56
CA ARG A 30 -0.73 9.10 -4.92
C ARG A 30 -0.05 8.67 -3.62
N PHE A 31 0.89 9.48 -3.15
CA PHE A 31 1.35 9.40 -1.77
C PHE A 31 0.34 10.04 -0.80
N ARG A 32 0.31 9.52 0.43
CA ARG A 32 -0.49 10.01 1.56
C ARG A 32 0.45 10.46 2.66
N PHE A 33 0.84 11.73 2.62
CA PHE A 33 1.68 12.33 3.66
C PHE A 33 0.92 12.66 4.94
N ASP A 34 -0.41 12.60 4.87
CA ASP A 34 -1.34 12.82 5.98
C ASP A 34 -1.54 11.57 6.85
N LYS A 35 -1.08 10.39 6.41
CA LYS A 35 -1.22 9.12 7.13
C LYS A 35 0.10 8.61 7.68
N LYS A 36 0.02 7.86 8.78
CA LYS A 36 1.15 7.17 9.40
C LYS A 36 1.16 5.68 9.04
N PRO A 37 2.34 5.02 9.04
CA PRO A 37 2.45 3.59 8.73
C PRO A 37 1.59 2.69 9.62
N GLU A 38 1.39 3.07 10.88
CA GLU A 38 0.62 2.27 11.84
C GLU A 38 -0.88 2.25 11.52
N GLU A 39 -1.37 3.17 10.68
CA GLU A 39 -2.76 3.21 10.23
C GLU A 39 -3.04 2.28 9.03
N CYS A 40 -2.00 1.71 8.42
CA CYS A 40 -2.13 0.78 7.31
C CYS A 40 -2.43 -0.64 7.83
N THR A 41 -3.69 -0.90 8.15
CA THR A 41 -4.15 -2.23 8.59
C THR A 41 -4.76 -3.03 7.43
N LEU A 42 -4.53 -4.34 7.41
CA LEU A 42 -5.33 -5.24 6.59
C LEU A 42 -6.73 -5.38 7.21
N PRO A 43 -7.80 -5.53 6.39
CA PRO A 43 -9.10 -5.94 6.89
C PRO A 43 -9.07 -7.38 7.45
#